data_AF-A0A453ID91-F1
#
_entry.id   AF-A0A453ID91-F1
#
_cell.length_a   1.000
_cell.length_b   1.000
_cell.length_c   1.000
_cell.angle_alpha   90.00
_cell.angle_beta   90.00
_cell.angle_gamma   90.00
#
_symmetry.space_group_name_H-M   'P 1'
#
loop_
_entity.id
_entity.type
_entity.pdbx_description
1 polymer ?
#
loop_
_entity_poly.entity_id
_entity_poly.type
_entity_poly.pdbx_seq_one_letter_code
_entity_poly.pdbx_strand_id
1 'polypeptide(L)'
;TSPNSPSPPSRQRQPAAPPTPGSQPPTGHAAKRTPRPAPLATPVLPPAPRRATSRHATPPLAPAMPPPSLLLFHCRAPLPHRPLRMSSPSPSRVVCSASTAEGYISAAPILLPDGPWKQVEGGVTAAKGFKAAGIYGGLRAKGQKPDLALVACDVDATVAGSFTTNVVAAAPVLYCKRVLSSSKTARAVLINAGQANAATGDAGYQDAVDSAEAVAKLLNVSTNDILIQSTGVIGQRIKKDALVNSLPRLVGSLSSSTEGSNSSAVAITTTDLVSKSIAVQIEIGGVPIKIGGMAKGSGMIHPNMATMLGVLTTDAQVRSDVWREMVRTSVSRSFNQITVDGDTSTNDCVIAMASGLSGLSDILTHDSAEAQQLQACLDAVMQGLAKSIAWDGEGATCLIEVKWISGIILLTLCIFCIISLLGVWDTFSCENDDLGLYFQKNNLSHLATVSCIISKFISYISSNIAQSSKVPFSYAGYCNWCK
;
A
#
# COMPACT_ATOMS: atom_id res chain seq x y z
N THR A 1 61.95 34.80 -1.46
CA THR A 1 61.49 35.75 -2.49
C THR A 1 59.99 35.94 -2.35
N SER A 2 59.58 37.13 -1.90
CA SER A 2 58.17 37.57 -1.96
C SER A 2 57.90 38.20 -3.35
N PRO A 3 56.71 38.77 -3.62
CA PRO A 3 55.50 38.07 -4.01
C PRO A 3 54.97 38.59 -5.36
N ASN A 4 53.73 38.25 -5.76
CA ASN A 4 52.70 39.24 -6.16
C ASN A 4 51.46 38.58 -6.80
N SER A 5 50.31 38.76 -6.17
CA SER A 5 49.03 38.93 -6.85
C SER A 5 48.87 40.39 -7.31
N PRO A 6 47.90 40.67 -8.20
CA PRO A 6 47.14 41.90 -8.07
C PRO A 6 45.62 41.65 -7.95
N SER A 7 45.00 42.44 -7.09
CA SER A 7 43.57 42.43 -6.76
C SER A 7 42.79 43.38 -7.72
N PRO A 8 41.44 43.45 -7.65
CA PRO A 8 40.62 44.06 -8.72
C PRO A 8 40.51 45.59 -8.64
N PRO A 9 40.02 46.27 -9.69
CA PRO A 9 39.66 47.69 -9.61
C PRO A 9 38.42 47.89 -8.73
N SER A 10 38.37 49.04 -8.05
CA SER A 10 37.26 49.47 -7.19
C SER A 10 36.93 50.96 -7.43
N ARG A 11 35.83 51.43 -6.82
CA ARG A 11 35.18 52.76 -6.95
C ARG A 11 34.19 52.85 -8.11
N GLN A 12 33.05 53.54 -7.99
CA GLN A 12 32.67 54.59 -7.01
C GLN A 12 31.39 54.28 -6.19
N ARG A 13 31.16 55.09 -5.14
CA ARG A 13 29.99 55.04 -4.24
C ARG A 13 29.00 56.17 -4.55
N GLN A 14 27.70 55.86 -4.41
CA GLN A 14 26.61 56.74 -3.91
C GLN A 14 26.19 57.93 -4.81
N PRO A 15 25.00 58.55 -4.61
CA PRO A 15 24.06 58.44 -3.47
C PRO A 15 22.62 58.00 -3.83
N ALA A 16 21.69 58.13 -2.87
CA ALA A 16 20.30 57.67 -2.92
C ALA A 16 19.28 58.82 -2.72
N ALA A 17 18.02 58.59 -3.13
CA ALA A 17 16.80 59.40 -2.87
C ALA A 17 16.78 60.81 -3.52
N PRO A 18 15.63 61.53 -3.63
CA PRO A 18 14.28 61.33 -3.04
C PRO A 18 13.11 61.39 -4.07
N PRO A 19 11.80 61.42 -3.67
CA PRO A 19 10.65 61.20 -4.57
C PRO A 19 9.82 62.47 -4.94
N THR A 20 8.60 62.27 -5.47
CA THR A 20 7.46 63.24 -5.70
C THR A 20 7.62 64.29 -6.82
N PRO A 21 6.55 65.03 -7.28
CA PRO A 21 5.11 65.03 -6.92
C PRO A 21 4.07 65.04 -8.08
N GLY A 22 2.78 64.95 -7.74
CA GLY A 22 1.64 65.56 -8.49
C GLY A 22 0.95 64.69 -9.57
N SER A 23 -0.34 64.87 -9.90
CA SER A 23 -1.38 65.76 -9.32
C SER A 23 -2.80 65.24 -9.62
N GLN A 24 -3.81 65.73 -8.89
CA GLN A 24 -5.19 65.23 -8.80
C GLN A 24 -6.13 65.56 -10.00
N PRO A 25 -7.33 64.92 -10.08
CA PRO A 25 -8.28 65.04 -11.20
C PRO A 25 -9.33 66.16 -11.01
N PRO A 26 -10.15 66.46 -12.03
CA PRO A 26 -11.32 67.31 -11.89
C PRO A 26 -12.62 66.52 -11.62
N THR A 27 -13.25 66.84 -10.49
CA THR A 27 -14.71 67.12 -10.31
C THR A 27 -15.78 66.16 -10.88
N GLY A 28 -16.82 65.72 -10.16
CA GLY A 28 -17.24 66.03 -8.80
C GLY A 28 -18.72 66.47 -8.74
N HIS A 29 -19.60 65.63 -8.20
CA HIS A 29 -20.96 66.06 -7.84
C HIS A 29 -21.40 65.57 -6.44
N ALA A 30 -21.85 66.56 -5.68
CA ALA A 30 -22.21 66.59 -4.27
C ALA A 30 -23.03 65.42 -3.71
N ALA A 31 -22.67 65.01 -2.49
CA ALA A 31 -23.59 64.38 -1.54
C ALA A 31 -24.24 65.43 -0.63
N LYS A 32 -25.51 65.24 -0.27
CA LYS A 32 -26.17 65.92 0.88
C LYS A 32 -26.72 64.86 1.85
N ARG A 33 -26.81 65.26 3.12
CA ARG A 33 -26.89 64.40 4.31
C ARG A 33 -28.24 63.67 4.51
N THR A 34 -28.15 62.57 5.27
CA THR A 34 -29.25 61.78 5.86
C THR A 34 -30.06 62.54 6.93
N PRO A 35 -31.24 62.01 7.29
CA PRO A 35 -31.42 61.52 8.66
C PRO A 35 -32.15 60.15 8.80
N ARG A 36 -32.13 59.58 10.03
CA ARG A 36 -32.69 58.27 10.43
C ARG A 36 -34.22 58.15 10.30
N PRO A 37 -34.73 56.92 10.04
CA PRO A 37 -35.42 56.09 11.06
C PRO A 37 -34.87 54.63 11.09
N ALA A 38 -35.35 53.62 11.83
CA ALA A 38 -35.93 53.47 13.19
C ALA A 38 -35.84 51.96 13.60
N PRO A 39 -35.92 51.54 14.89
CA PRO A 39 -35.64 50.15 15.29
C PRO A 39 -36.88 49.23 15.42
N LEU A 40 -36.78 48.01 14.89
CA LEU A 40 -37.64 46.83 15.15
C LEU A 40 -36.79 45.55 14.89
N ALA A 41 -37.02 44.39 15.49
CA ALA A 41 -37.69 44.04 16.75
C ALA A 41 -37.20 42.62 17.16
N THR A 42 -36.98 42.36 18.44
CA THR A 42 -36.58 41.04 18.97
C THR A 42 -37.79 40.18 19.33
N PRO A 43 -37.90 38.91 18.89
CA PRO A 43 -38.92 37.99 19.40
C PRO A 43 -38.67 37.62 20.87
N VAL A 44 -39.71 37.74 21.69
CA VAL A 44 -39.69 37.42 23.13
C VAL A 44 -40.12 35.97 23.35
N LEU A 45 -39.37 35.23 24.18
CA LEU A 45 -39.74 33.88 24.65
C LEU A 45 -40.86 33.97 25.72
N PRO A 46 -41.91 33.14 25.66
CA PRO A 46 -42.96 33.10 26.68
C PRO A 46 -42.46 32.45 28.00
N PRO A 47 -43.04 32.83 29.16
CA PRO A 47 -42.52 32.45 30.48
C PRO A 47 -42.90 31.04 30.95
N ALA A 48 -42.09 30.50 31.87
CA ALA A 48 -42.25 29.15 32.41
C ALA A 48 -43.43 29.02 33.42
N PRO A 49 -44.22 27.94 33.36
CA PRO A 49 -45.19 27.58 34.39
C PRO A 49 -44.53 26.92 35.62
N ARG A 50 -45.21 27.01 36.77
CA ARG A 50 -44.67 26.65 38.09
C ARG A 50 -44.75 25.14 38.42
N ARG A 51 -43.89 24.74 39.37
CA ARG A 51 -43.82 23.44 40.05
C ARG A 51 -45.20 22.87 40.41
N ALA A 52 -45.45 21.62 40.01
CA ALA A 52 -46.47 20.73 40.56
C ALA A 52 -45.81 19.43 41.07
N THR A 53 -46.46 18.74 41.99
CA THR A 53 -45.87 17.67 42.82
C THR A 53 -45.93 16.27 42.19
N SER A 54 -44.87 15.49 42.43
CA SER A 54 -44.75 14.02 42.45
C SER A 54 -45.83 13.14 41.79
N ARG A 55 -45.40 12.27 40.87
CA ARG A 55 -45.77 10.84 40.78
C ARG A 55 -44.70 10.08 39.98
N HIS A 56 -44.43 8.83 40.35
CA HIS A 56 -43.42 7.99 39.71
C HIS A 56 -43.82 7.60 38.28
N ALA A 57 -42.87 7.68 37.35
CA ALA A 57 -42.89 6.98 36.06
C ALA A 57 -41.44 6.62 35.69
N THR A 58 -41.21 5.37 35.30
CA THR A 58 -39.91 4.84 34.86
C THR A 58 -39.55 5.35 33.46
N PRO A 59 -38.28 5.71 33.20
CA PRO A 59 -37.84 6.05 31.85
C PRO A 59 -37.73 4.79 30.97
N PRO A 60 -38.02 4.89 29.66
CA PRO A 60 -37.84 3.77 28.73
C PRO A 60 -36.34 3.47 28.50
N LEU A 61 -36.04 2.22 28.14
CA LEU A 61 -34.68 1.79 27.79
C LEU A 61 -34.11 2.63 26.64
N ALA A 62 -32.87 3.09 26.81
CA ALA A 62 -32.06 3.56 25.69
C ALA A 62 -31.76 2.40 24.73
N PRO A 63 -31.65 2.64 23.40
CA PRO A 63 -31.20 1.62 22.47
C PRO A 63 -29.78 1.18 22.83
N ALA A 64 -29.53 -0.14 22.81
CA ALA A 64 -28.23 -0.69 23.18
C ALA A 64 -27.14 -0.18 22.23
N MET A 65 -26.08 0.39 22.80
CA MET A 65 -24.83 0.64 22.09
C MET A 65 -24.27 -0.71 21.60
N PRO A 66 -23.77 -0.82 20.36
CA PRO A 66 -23.06 -2.02 19.93
C PRO A 66 -21.79 -2.21 20.78
N PRO A 67 -21.36 -3.45 21.02
CA PRO A 67 -20.15 -3.71 21.81
C PRO A 67 -18.91 -3.11 21.13
N PRO A 68 -17.92 -2.63 21.90
CA PRO A 68 -16.71 -2.05 21.33
C PRO A 68 -15.83 -3.15 20.71
N SER A 69 -15.38 -2.89 19.48
CA SER A 69 -14.32 -3.64 18.76
C SER A 69 -14.57 -5.14 18.54
N LEU A 70 -15.06 -5.51 17.36
CA LEU A 70 -15.11 -6.91 16.94
C LEU A 70 -13.72 -7.37 16.47
N LEU A 71 -13.11 -8.29 17.22
CA LEU A 71 -11.93 -9.04 16.80
C LEU A 71 -12.37 -10.30 16.05
N LEU A 72 -11.74 -10.56 14.91
CA LEU A 72 -11.97 -11.77 14.11
C LEU A 72 -10.67 -12.55 13.97
N PHE A 73 -10.68 -13.80 14.46
CA PHE A 73 -9.59 -14.76 14.32
C PHE A 73 -9.86 -15.71 13.14
N HIS A 74 -8.86 -15.90 12.28
CA HIS A 74 -8.88 -16.94 11.27
C HIS A 74 -7.69 -17.89 11.53
N CYS A 75 -7.97 -19.04 12.14
CA CYS A 75 -6.97 -20.04 12.47
C CYS A 75 -6.49 -20.82 11.24
N ARG A 76 -5.20 -21.15 11.20
CA ARG A 76 -4.55 -21.89 10.11
C ARG A 76 -4.70 -23.41 10.34
N ALA A 77 -5.39 -24.10 9.43
CA ALA A 77 -5.35 -25.55 9.38
C ALA A 77 -3.95 -26.04 8.94
N PRO A 78 -3.42 -27.16 9.47
CA PRO A 78 -2.14 -27.71 9.02
C PRO A 78 -2.19 -28.08 7.53
N LEU A 79 -1.16 -27.70 6.77
CA LEU A 79 -0.99 -28.14 5.38
C LEU A 79 -0.70 -29.65 5.35
N PRO A 80 -1.28 -30.42 4.41
CA PRO A 80 -1.11 -31.87 4.36
C PRO A 80 0.36 -32.26 4.10
N HIS A 81 0.88 -33.18 4.91
CA HIS A 81 2.25 -33.68 4.76
C HIS A 81 2.43 -34.46 3.44
N ARG A 82 3.53 -34.16 2.74
CA ARG A 82 3.91 -34.80 1.47
C ARG A 82 4.38 -36.25 1.70
N PRO A 83 3.86 -37.26 0.98
CA PRO A 83 4.38 -38.62 1.07
C PRO A 83 5.78 -38.72 0.46
N LEU A 84 6.68 -39.41 1.15
CA LEU A 84 8.04 -39.71 0.68
C LEU A 84 7.97 -40.70 -0.49
N ARG A 85 8.40 -40.26 -1.69
CA ARG A 85 8.45 -41.11 -2.89
C ARG A 85 9.83 -41.74 -3.03
N MET A 86 9.94 -43.04 -2.79
CA MET A 86 11.15 -43.80 -3.08
C MET A 86 11.40 -43.88 -4.60
N SER A 87 12.67 -43.82 -5.00
CA SER A 87 13.12 -43.83 -6.39
C SER A 87 13.82 -45.14 -6.76
N SER A 88 13.47 -45.72 -7.91
CA SER A 88 14.28 -46.72 -8.63
C SER A 88 14.71 -46.16 -10.01
N PRO A 89 15.91 -46.49 -10.52
CA PRO A 89 16.45 -45.87 -11.72
C PRO A 89 16.31 -46.72 -13.00
N SER A 90 15.99 -46.08 -14.12
CA SER A 90 16.31 -46.54 -15.49
C SER A 90 16.21 -45.36 -16.48
N PRO A 91 16.86 -45.41 -17.66
CA PRO A 91 17.53 -44.21 -18.19
C PRO A 91 16.86 -43.49 -19.38
N SER A 92 17.22 -42.21 -19.50
CA SER A 92 17.40 -41.45 -20.75
C SER A 92 16.21 -41.29 -21.72
N ARG A 93 15.38 -40.28 -21.48
CA ARG A 93 14.77 -39.50 -22.57
C ARG A 93 14.72 -38.02 -22.18
N VAL A 94 15.31 -37.15 -23.00
CA VAL A 94 15.28 -35.69 -22.75
C VAL A 94 13.86 -35.20 -22.99
N VAL A 95 13.16 -34.89 -21.90
CA VAL A 95 11.87 -34.22 -21.90
C VAL A 95 12.05 -32.93 -21.11
N CYS A 96 11.80 -31.78 -21.74
CA CYS A 96 11.70 -30.51 -21.03
C CYS A 96 10.41 -30.53 -20.19
N SER A 97 10.48 -31.12 -19.00
CA SER A 97 9.36 -31.11 -18.05
C SER A 97 9.19 -29.69 -17.51
N ALA A 98 8.21 -28.96 -18.05
CA ALA A 98 7.65 -27.81 -17.36
C ALA A 98 6.98 -28.33 -16.08
N SER A 99 7.69 -28.26 -14.96
CA SER A 99 7.10 -28.46 -13.64
C SER A 99 6.02 -27.40 -13.44
N THR A 100 4.76 -27.82 -13.29
CA THR A 100 3.65 -26.91 -13.02
C THR A 100 3.91 -26.09 -11.75
N ALA A 101 3.38 -24.87 -11.69
CA ALA A 101 3.62 -23.94 -10.59
C ALA A 101 3.29 -24.55 -9.20
N GLU A 102 2.24 -25.38 -9.17
CA GLU A 102 1.76 -26.18 -8.04
C GLU A 102 2.83 -27.10 -7.42
N GLY A 103 3.86 -27.50 -8.19
CA GLY A 103 4.91 -28.39 -7.72
C GLY A 103 5.89 -27.78 -6.72
N TYR A 104 5.86 -26.45 -6.53
CA TYR A 104 6.81 -25.72 -5.67
C TYR A 104 6.20 -25.18 -4.37
N ILE A 105 5.06 -24.51 -4.44
CA ILE A 105 4.27 -24.00 -3.30
C ILE A 105 2.80 -24.01 -3.67
N SER A 106 1.92 -24.22 -2.70
CA SER A 106 0.47 -24.13 -2.90
C SER A 106 0.00 -22.67 -3.01
N ALA A 107 -1.16 -22.46 -3.61
CA ALA A 107 -1.85 -21.17 -3.58
C ALA A 107 -2.39 -20.87 -2.17
N ALA A 108 -2.43 -19.58 -1.82
CA ALA A 108 -3.02 -19.10 -0.57
C ALA A 108 -4.56 -19.07 -0.65
N PRO A 109 -5.27 -19.30 0.47
CA PRO A 109 -6.65 -18.85 0.57
C PRO A 109 -6.68 -17.32 0.53
N ILE A 110 -7.55 -16.74 -0.31
CA ILE A 110 -7.73 -15.29 -0.44
C ILE A 110 -9.09 -14.91 0.15
N LEU A 111 -9.07 -14.14 1.23
CA LEU A 111 -10.28 -13.63 1.88
C LEU A 111 -10.71 -12.31 1.23
N LEU A 112 -11.50 -12.40 0.16
CA LEU A 112 -12.14 -11.25 -0.46
C LEU A 112 -13.26 -10.68 0.44
N PRO A 113 -13.45 -9.35 0.51
CA PRO A 113 -14.66 -8.77 1.07
C PRO A 113 -15.87 -9.05 0.17
N ASP A 114 -17.07 -8.95 0.76
CA ASP A 114 -18.34 -9.05 0.04
C ASP A 114 -18.54 -7.85 -0.91
N GLY A 115 -19.09 -8.11 -2.10
CA GLY A 115 -19.41 -7.08 -3.07
C GLY A 115 -19.92 -7.62 -4.41
N PRO A 116 -20.23 -6.75 -5.38
CA PRO A 116 -20.81 -7.11 -6.68
C PRO A 116 -19.77 -7.67 -7.68
N TRP A 117 -18.80 -8.46 -7.20
CA TRP A 117 -17.76 -9.08 -8.00
C TRP A 117 -17.78 -10.60 -7.84
N LYS A 118 -17.38 -11.31 -8.90
CA LYS A 118 -17.20 -12.76 -8.90
C LYS A 118 -15.72 -13.09 -9.02
N GLN A 119 -15.20 -13.97 -8.16
CA GLN A 119 -13.85 -14.51 -8.31
C GLN A 119 -13.73 -15.30 -9.62
N VAL A 120 -12.64 -15.06 -10.36
CA VAL A 120 -12.30 -15.75 -11.61
C VAL A 120 -10.86 -16.22 -11.57
N GLU A 121 -10.50 -17.17 -12.43
CA GLU A 121 -9.11 -17.58 -12.62
C GLU A 121 -8.31 -16.57 -13.46
N GLY A 122 -7.00 -16.80 -13.53
CA GLY A 122 -6.07 -16.06 -14.38
C GLY A 122 -5.19 -15.06 -13.64
N GLY A 123 -5.48 -14.69 -12.39
CA GLY A 123 -4.65 -13.76 -11.62
C GLY A 123 -4.28 -12.51 -12.44
N VAL A 124 -2.99 -12.19 -12.57
CA VAL A 124 -2.52 -11.04 -13.38
C VAL A 124 -2.77 -11.16 -14.89
N THR A 125 -3.08 -12.35 -15.43
CA THR A 125 -3.45 -12.56 -16.85
C THR A 125 -4.97 -12.63 -17.08
N ALA A 126 -5.79 -12.48 -16.03
CA ALA A 126 -7.25 -12.51 -16.18
C ALA A 126 -7.77 -11.35 -17.04
N ALA A 127 -7.20 -10.16 -16.87
CA ALA A 127 -7.50 -8.96 -17.63
C ALA A 127 -6.99 -9.04 -19.08
N LYS A 128 -7.79 -8.58 -20.04
CA LYS A 128 -7.45 -8.58 -21.48
C LYS A 128 -6.13 -7.83 -21.74
N GLY A 129 -5.29 -8.41 -22.60
CA GLY A 129 -4.02 -7.85 -23.04
C GLY A 129 -2.83 -8.11 -22.12
N PHE A 130 -3.00 -8.83 -21.00
CA PHE A 130 -1.90 -9.19 -20.12
C PHE A 130 -1.42 -10.63 -20.34
N LYS A 131 -0.09 -10.80 -20.31
CA LYS A 131 0.61 -12.08 -20.34
C LYS A 131 1.60 -12.13 -19.19
N ALA A 132 1.82 -13.30 -18.62
CA ALA A 132 2.77 -13.50 -17.55
C ALA A 132 3.54 -14.81 -17.72
N ALA A 133 4.73 -14.84 -17.10
CA ALA A 133 5.53 -16.05 -16.94
C ALA A 133 6.39 -15.94 -15.69
N GLY A 134 6.67 -17.07 -15.05
CA GLY A 134 7.72 -17.21 -14.06
C GLY A 134 8.62 -18.41 -14.38
N ILE A 135 9.94 -18.19 -14.40
CA ILE A 135 10.92 -19.23 -14.70
C ILE A 135 12.01 -19.29 -13.61
N TYR A 136 12.79 -20.37 -13.64
CA TYR A 136 14.06 -20.43 -12.93
C TYR A 136 15.16 -19.76 -13.78
N GLY A 137 15.64 -18.60 -13.33
CA GLY A 137 16.77 -17.84 -13.86
C GLY A 137 18.09 -18.06 -13.10
N GLY A 138 18.09 -18.79 -11.97
CA GLY A 138 19.32 -19.10 -11.22
C GLY A 138 19.76 -18.01 -10.24
N LEU A 139 18.82 -17.16 -9.83
CA LEU A 139 19.03 -15.99 -9.00
C LEU A 139 19.11 -16.35 -7.51
N ARG A 140 18.27 -17.27 -7.03
CA ARG A 140 18.32 -17.81 -5.66
C ARG A 140 19.67 -18.48 -5.35
N ALA A 141 20.00 -18.59 -4.07
CA ALA A 141 21.23 -19.24 -3.61
C ALA A 141 21.16 -20.78 -3.63
N LYS A 142 19.95 -21.35 -3.51
CA LYS A 142 19.72 -22.80 -3.45
C LYS A 142 18.39 -23.17 -4.12
N GLY A 143 18.32 -24.40 -4.64
CA GLY A 143 17.12 -24.96 -5.27
C GLY A 143 16.88 -24.49 -6.71
N GLN A 144 15.86 -25.04 -7.35
CA GLN A 144 15.43 -24.72 -8.72
C GLN A 144 13.99 -24.17 -8.76
N LYS A 145 13.54 -23.53 -7.67
CA LYS A 145 12.25 -22.83 -7.61
C LYS A 145 12.32 -21.59 -8.52
N PRO A 146 11.28 -21.30 -9.32
CA PRO A 146 11.21 -20.08 -10.11
C PRO A 146 11.59 -18.84 -9.29
N ASP A 147 12.31 -17.92 -9.93
CA ASP A 147 12.93 -16.77 -9.28
C ASP A 147 13.08 -15.54 -10.17
N LEU A 148 12.57 -15.62 -11.40
CA LEU A 148 12.42 -14.48 -12.30
C LEU A 148 11.04 -14.54 -12.96
N ALA A 149 10.30 -13.44 -12.89
CA ALA A 149 8.97 -13.28 -13.46
C ALA A 149 8.91 -12.06 -14.38
N LEU A 150 7.99 -12.10 -15.34
CA LEU A 150 7.63 -10.98 -16.20
C LEU A 150 6.12 -10.94 -16.33
N VAL A 151 5.53 -9.77 -16.09
CA VAL A 151 4.15 -9.45 -16.48
C VAL A 151 4.24 -8.40 -17.58
N ALA A 152 3.67 -8.69 -18.75
CA ALA A 152 3.73 -7.82 -19.93
C ALA A 152 2.31 -7.51 -20.44
N CYS A 153 2.14 -6.31 -20.99
CA CYS A 153 0.93 -5.88 -21.68
C CYS A 153 1.17 -5.78 -23.19
N ASP A 154 0.17 -6.20 -23.97
CA ASP A 154 0.16 -6.11 -25.44
C ASP A 154 -0.01 -4.67 -25.95
N VAL A 155 -0.43 -3.74 -25.10
CA VAL A 155 -0.59 -2.31 -25.36
C VAL A 155 0.07 -1.46 -24.26
N ASP A 156 0.17 -0.15 -24.51
CA ASP A 156 0.69 0.83 -23.57
C ASP A 156 -0.31 1.03 -22.42
N ALA A 157 -0.18 0.24 -21.36
CA ALA A 157 -1.11 0.25 -20.24
C ALA A 157 -0.92 1.48 -19.36
N THR A 158 -2.00 2.17 -19.00
CA THR A 158 -1.98 3.24 -18.00
C THR A 158 -1.47 2.69 -16.68
N VAL A 159 -0.44 3.30 -16.10
CA VAL A 159 0.29 2.75 -14.96
C VAL A 159 0.31 3.67 -13.74
N ALA A 160 0.21 3.06 -12.57
CA ALA A 160 0.41 3.72 -11.29
C ALA A 160 1.33 2.85 -10.41
N GLY A 161 2.11 3.50 -9.55
CA GLY A 161 3.03 2.83 -8.64
C GLY A 161 2.99 3.45 -7.25
N SER A 162 3.00 2.61 -6.21
CA SER A 162 3.25 3.01 -4.82
C SER A 162 4.54 2.36 -4.36
N PHE A 163 5.39 3.10 -3.66
CA PHE A 163 6.78 2.71 -3.39
C PHE A 163 7.24 3.11 -1.99
N THR A 164 8.03 2.25 -1.34
CA THR A 164 8.53 2.47 0.04
C THR A 164 8.98 3.91 0.33
N THR A 165 8.65 4.38 1.54
CA THR A 165 9.14 5.64 2.11
C THR A 165 10.47 5.48 2.85
N ASN A 166 11.01 4.26 2.96
CA ASN A 166 12.30 4.00 3.59
C ASN A 166 13.42 4.83 2.93
N VAL A 167 14.23 5.50 3.74
CA VAL A 167 15.35 6.33 3.28
C VAL A 167 16.44 5.53 2.55
N VAL A 168 16.52 4.23 2.80
CA VAL A 168 17.44 3.28 2.14
C VAL A 168 16.74 2.55 0.98
N ALA A 169 15.85 3.24 0.26
CA ALA A 169 15.12 2.68 -0.87
C ALA A 169 16.06 2.04 -1.92
N ALA A 170 15.71 0.84 -2.36
CA ALA A 170 16.54 0.01 -3.23
C ALA A 170 16.66 0.58 -4.66
N ALA A 171 17.72 0.18 -5.37
CA ALA A 171 17.96 0.53 -6.77
C ALA A 171 16.71 0.39 -7.69
N PRO A 172 15.97 -0.74 -7.72
CA PRO A 172 14.76 -0.88 -8.54
C PRO A 172 13.64 0.10 -8.16
N VAL A 173 13.52 0.45 -6.87
CA VAL A 173 12.53 1.44 -6.41
C VAL A 173 12.87 2.82 -6.92
N LEU A 174 14.15 3.22 -6.83
CA LEU A 174 14.62 4.51 -7.34
C LEU A 174 14.50 4.59 -8.88
N TYR A 175 14.80 3.49 -9.57
CA TYR A 175 14.58 3.35 -11.01
C TYR A 175 13.11 3.55 -11.38
N CYS A 176 12.17 2.81 -10.76
CA CYS A 176 10.75 2.93 -11.04
C CYS A 176 10.17 4.31 -10.68
N LYS A 177 10.60 4.92 -9.57
CA LYS A 177 10.23 6.31 -9.21
C LYS A 177 10.65 7.31 -10.30
N ARG A 178 11.85 7.15 -10.88
CA ARG A 178 12.31 7.96 -12.02
C ARG A 178 11.44 7.73 -13.25
N VAL A 179 11.23 6.48 -13.66
CA VAL A 179 10.45 6.14 -14.87
C VAL A 179 9.02 6.71 -14.79
N LEU A 180 8.32 6.51 -13.68
CA LEU A 180 6.95 7.00 -13.47
C LEU A 180 6.84 8.51 -13.19
N SER A 181 7.96 9.22 -13.02
CA SER A 181 7.97 10.69 -13.03
C SER A 181 7.82 11.26 -14.44
N SER A 182 8.26 10.52 -15.46
CA SER A 182 8.24 10.91 -16.87
C SER A 182 7.19 10.19 -17.72
N SER A 183 6.83 8.95 -17.36
CA SER A 183 5.83 8.15 -18.10
C SER A 183 4.48 8.05 -17.38
N LYS A 184 3.41 7.97 -18.17
CA LYS A 184 2.04 7.66 -17.73
C LYS A 184 1.64 6.22 -18.04
N THR A 185 2.43 5.53 -18.85
CA THR A 185 2.17 4.17 -19.34
C THR A 185 3.37 3.26 -19.09
N ALA A 186 3.13 1.95 -19.11
CA ALA A 186 4.17 0.93 -19.09
C ALA A 186 3.77 -0.29 -19.94
N ARG A 187 4.76 -1.07 -20.36
CA ARG A 187 4.60 -2.30 -21.13
C ARG A 187 4.90 -3.55 -20.33
N ALA A 188 5.77 -3.51 -19.33
CA ALA A 188 6.02 -4.67 -18.49
C ALA A 188 6.56 -4.35 -17.09
N VAL A 189 6.40 -5.32 -16.19
CA VAL A 189 7.08 -5.39 -14.88
C VAL A 189 7.93 -6.66 -14.84
N LEU A 190 9.26 -6.50 -14.78
CA LEU A 190 10.19 -7.60 -14.50
C LEU A 190 10.36 -7.71 -12.98
N ILE A 191 10.23 -8.92 -12.42
CA ILE A 191 10.38 -9.16 -10.99
C ILE A 191 11.41 -10.27 -10.74
N ASN A 192 12.43 -9.99 -9.92
CA ASN A 192 13.40 -11.01 -9.50
C ASN A 192 13.31 -11.32 -7.99
N ALA A 193 13.54 -12.58 -7.63
CA ALA A 193 13.67 -13.05 -6.26
C ALA A 193 15.06 -13.66 -5.99
N GLY A 194 15.65 -13.33 -4.85
CA GLY A 194 16.96 -13.82 -4.41
C GLY A 194 17.86 -12.70 -3.90
N GLN A 195 17.95 -11.61 -4.66
CA GLN A 195 18.68 -10.38 -4.28
C GLN A 195 17.73 -9.19 -4.36
N ALA A 196 17.68 -8.41 -3.29
CA ALA A 196 16.86 -7.20 -3.22
C ALA A 196 17.45 -6.03 -4.04
N ASN A 197 18.74 -6.07 -4.38
CA ASN A 197 19.45 -4.95 -5.01
C ASN A 197 19.29 -3.63 -4.21
N ALA A 198 19.33 -3.76 -2.88
CA ALA A 198 19.28 -2.67 -1.91
C ALA A 198 20.66 -2.47 -1.29
N ALA A 199 21.02 -1.23 -0.97
CA ALA A 199 22.36 -0.86 -0.48
C ALA A 199 23.52 -1.30 -1.41
N THR A 200 23.31 -1.26 -2.73
CA THR A 200 24.24 -1.72 -3.78
C THR A 200 24.90 -0.60 -4.60
N GLY A 201 24.62 0.66 -4.26
CA GLY A 201 25.19 1.85 -4.90
C GLY A 201 24.84 2.01 -6.39
N ASP A 202 25.58 2.88 -7.07
CA ASP A 202 25.37 3.18 -8.50
C ASP A 202 25.46 1.94 -9.40
N ALA A 203 26.33 0.98 -9.04
CA ALA A 203 26.46 -0.28 -9.76
C ALA A 203 25.18 -1.14 -9.68
N GLY A 204 24.47 -1.12 -8.54
CA GLY A 204 23.16 -1.75 -8.42
C GLY A 204 22.06 -1.01 -9.16
N TYR A 205 22.12 0.33 -9.21
CA TYR A 205 21.22 1.13 -10.06
C TYR A 205 21.42 0.81 -11.56
N GLN A 206 22.68 0.72 -12.00
CA GLN A 206 22.99 0.34 -13.38
C GLN A 206 22.50 -1.08 -13.71
N ASP A 207 22.61 -2.04 -12.78
CA ASP A 207 22.04 -3.39 -13.01
C ASP A 207 20.52 -3.38 -13.23
N ALA A 208 19.78 -2.44 -12.60
CA ALA A 208 18.35 -2.27 -12.85
C ALA A 208 18.08 -1.66 -14.25
N VAL A 209 18.88 -0.67 -14.67
CA VAL A 209 18.82 -0.08 -16.02
C VAL A 209 19.14 -1.13 -17.09
N ASP A 210 20.25 -1.84 -16.96
CA ASP A 210 20.67 -2.90 -17.90
C ASP A 210 19.60 -4.00 -18.02
N SER A 211 18.97 -4.37 -16.90
CA SER A 211 17.88 -5.36 -16.88
C SER A 211 16.64 -4.86 -17.62
N ALA A 212 16.30 -3.58 -17.46
CA ALA A 212 15.19 -2.95 -18.17
C ALA A 212 15.47 -2.86 -19.68
N GLU A 213 16.66 -2.42 -20.07
CA GLU A 213 17.10 -2.34 -21.48
C GLU A 213 17.07 -3.72 -22.17
N ALA A 214 17.52 -4.76 -21.48
CA ALA A 214 17.53 -6.12 -22.01
C ALA A 214 16.10 -6.67 -22.25
N VAL A 215 15.15 -6.39 -21.35
CA VAL A 215 13.73 -6.73 -21.58
C VAL A 215 13.12 -5.87 -22.68
N ALA A 216 13.36 -4.55 -22.67
CA ALA A 216 12.83 -3.62 -23.66
C ALA A 216 13.23 -4.01 -25.09
N LYS A 217 14.49 -4.42 -25.29
CA LYS A 217 15.01 -4.94 -26.56
C LYS A 217 14.31 -6.22 -27.01
N LEU A 218 13.97 -7.13 -26.10
CA LEU A 218 13.28 -8.39 -26.42
C LEU A 218 11.79 -8.19 -26.71
N LEU A 219 11.15 -7.19 -26.11
CA LEU A 219 9.75 -6.82 -26.35
C LEU A 219 9.58 -5.78 -27.49
N ASN A 220 10.68 -5.21 -27.99
CA ASN A 220 10.72 -4.12 -28.96
C ASN A 220 9.92 -2.87 -28.50
N VAL A 221 10.21 -2.41 -27.29
CA VAL A 221 9.59 -1.24 -26.62
C VAL A 221 10.67 -0.32 -26.03
N SER A 222 10.30 0.81 -25.42
CA SER A 222 11.24 1.70 -24.75
C SER A 222 11.70 1.13 -23.41
N THR A 223 12.93 1.43 -22.98
CA THR A 223 13.41 1.14 -21.61
C THR A 223 12.49 1.74 -20.54
N ASN A 224 11.95 2.94 -20.80
CA ASN A 224 11.00 3.62 -19.91
C ASN A 224 9.62 2.93 -19.84
N ASP A 225 9.36 1.93 -20.68
CA ASP A 225 8.14 1.13 -20.59
C ASP A 225 8.31 -0.10 -19.67
N ILE A 226 9.53 -0.36 -19.22
CA ILE A 226 9.86 -1.50 -18.35
C ILE A 226 10.08 -1.01 -16.92
N LEU A 227 9.29 -1.57 -16.00
CA LEU A 227 9.43 -1.39 -14.56
C LEU A 227 10.11 -2.62 -13.93
N ILE A 228 10.88 -2.41 -12.86
CA ILE A 228 11.66 -3.45 -12.18
C ILE A 228 11.24 -3.55 -10.72
N GLN A 229 11.05 -4.78 -10.25
CA GLN A 229 10.89 -5.13 -8.84
C GLN A 229 11.94 -6.19 -8.45
N SER A 230 12.49 -6.07 -7.24
CA SER A 230 13.47 -7.03 -6.71
C SER A 230 13.18 -7.34 -5.25
N THR A 231 13.45 -8.57 -4.81
CA THR A 231 13.29 -8.97 -3.39
C THR A 231 14.28 -10.08 -3.01
N GLY A 232 14.68 -10.14 -1.74
CA GLY A 232 15.65 -11.11 -1.23
C GLY A 232 16.74 -10.42 -0.39
N VAL A 233 17.99 -10.87 -0.54
CA VAL A 233 19.10 -10.42 0.33
C VAL A 233 19.50 -8.98 0.01
N ILE A 234 19.63 -8.15 1.06
CA ILE A 234 20.14 -6.77 1.03
C ILE A 234 21.68 -6.77 0.95
N GLY A 235 22.28 -5.76 0.33
CA GLY A 235 23.74 -5.64 0.16
C GLY A 235 24.32 -6.52 -0.95
N GLN A 236 23.50 -7.33 -1.62
CA GLN A 236 23.90 -8.12 -2.78
C GLN A 236 23.32 -7.53 -4.07
N ARG A 237 24.19 -7.28 -5.05
CA ARG A 237 23.81 -6.96 -6.43
C ARG A 237 23.10 -8.16 -7.07
N ILE A 238 22.23 -7.90 -8.05
CA ILE A 238 21.58 -8.95 -8.81
C ILE A 238 22.66 -9.77 -9.54
N LYS A 239 22.46 -11.09 -9.66
CA LYS A 239 23.26 -11.94 -10.55
C LYS A 239 22.95 -11.61 -12.02
N LYS A 240 23.38 -10.44 -12.49
CA LYS A 240 22.95 -9.84 -13.76
C LYS A 240 23.12 -10.78 -14.95
N ASP A 241 24.26 -11.45 -15.08
CA ASP A 241 24.52 -12.34 -16.22
C ASP A 241 23.54 -13.52 -16.26
N ALA A 242 23.19 -14.08 -15.10
CA ALA A 242 22.18 -15.15 -15.00
C ALA A 242 20.78 -14.62 -15.37
N LEU A 243 20.41 -13.43 -14.87
CA LEU A 243 19.16 -12.76 -15.22
C LEU A 243 19.08 -12.54 -16.74
N VAL A 244 20.03 -11.81 -17.32
CA VAL A 244 20.03 -11.42 -18.75
C VAL A 244 20.03 -12.65 -19.66
N ASN A 245 20.84 -13.67 -19.37
CA ASN A 245 20.87 -14.91 -20.15
C ASN A 245 19.55 -15.72 -20.07
N SER A 246 18.73 -15.49 -19.05
CA SER A 246 17.42 -16.14 -18.91
C SER A 246 16.26 -15.38 -19.60
N LEU A 247 16.43 -14.07 -19.88
CA LEU A 247 15.36 -13.23 -20.43
C LEU A 247 14.76 -13.71 -21.76
N PRO A 248 15.52 -14.21 -22.76
CA PRO A 248 14.93 -14.70 -24.01
C PRO A 248 13.95 -15.86 -23.77
N ARG A 249 14.25 -16.72 -22.79
CA ARG A 249 13.38 -17.83 -22.38
C ARG A 249 12.15 -17.35 -21.62
N LEU A 250 12.32 -16.36 -20.74
CA LEU A 250 11.22 -15.75 -19.99
C LEU A 250 10.21 -15.08 -20.92
N VAL A 251 10.68 -14.25 -21.86
CA VAL A 251 9.85 -13.60 -22.88
C VAL A 251 9.17 -14.64 -23.78
N GLY A 252 9.92 -15.65 -24.24
CA GLY A 252 9.36 -16.77 -25.01
C GLY A 252 8.39 -17.69 -24.24
N SER A 253 8.26 -17.52 -22.92
CA SER A 253 7.32 -18.26 -22.06
C SER A 253 6.06 -17.44 -21.68
N LEU A 254 5.97 -16.17 -22.09
CA LEU A 254 4.83 -15.30 -21.79
C LEU A 254 3.51 -15.89 -22.31
N SER A 255 2.57 -16.12 -21.40
CA SER A 255 1.25 -16.69 -21.70
C SER A 255 0.14 -15.86 -21.05
N SER A 256 -1.03 -15.80 -21.69
CA SER A 256 -2.27 -15.27 -21.09
C SER A 256 -3.04 -16.32 -20.28
N SER A 257 -2.53 -17.55 -20.14
CA SER A 257 -3.17 -18.64 -19.39
C SER A 257 -3.02 -18.48 -17.87
N THR A 258 -3.86 -19.20 -17.11
CA THR A 258 -3.77 -19.30 -15.65
C THR A 258 -2.38 -19.77 -15.19
N GLU A 259 -1.77 -20.77 -15.84
CA GLU A 259 -0.37 -21.18 -15.63
C GLU A 259 0.65 -20.03 -15.75
N GLY A 260 0.43 -19.08 -16.67
CA GLY A 260 1.30 -17.91 -16.83
C GLY A 260 1.31 -17.06 -15.56
N SER A 261 0.13 -16.74 -15.03
CA SER A 261 0.00 -16.01 -13.76
C SER A 261 0.42 -16.83 -12.54
N ASN A 262 0.16 -18.14 -12.52
CA ASN A 262 0.51 -18.98 -11.38
C ASN A 262 2.04 -19.14 -11.28
N SER A 263 2.72 -19.35 -12.42
CA SER A 263 4.18 -19.44 -12.45
C SER A 263 4.84 -18.12 -12.05
N SER A 264 4.33 -16.96 -12.50
CA SER A 264 4.84 -15.65 -12.06
C SER A 264 4.62 -15.41 -10.57
N ALA A 265 3.44 -15.74 -10.02
CA ALA A 265 3.14 -15.62 -8.60
C ALA A 265 4.05 -16.52 -7.72
N VAL A 266 4.41 -17.71 -8.20
CA VAL A 266 5.41 -18.57 -7.54
C VAL A 266 6.81 -17.96 -7.60
N ALA A 267 7.20 -17.42 -8.76
CA ALA A 267 8.55 -16.91 -8.98
C ALA A 267 8.95 -15.72 -8.08
N ILE A 268 8.00 -14.85 -7.74
CA ILE A 268 8.28 -13.66 -6.90
C ILE A 268 8.47 -13.95 -5.40
N THR A 269 8.08 -15.14 -4.92
CA THR A 269 8.12 -15.47 -3.49
C THR A 269 9.53 -15.58 -2.90
N THR A 270 9.63 -15.48 -1.57
CA THR A 270 10.88 -15.55 -0.78
C THR A 270 10.75 -16.52 0.39
N THR A 271 10.52 -16.02 1.62
CA THR A 271 10.15 -16.82 2.79
C THR A 271 8.65 -17.19 2.84
N ASP A 272 7.86 -16.68 1.88
CA ASP A 272 6.46 -17.05 1.67
C ASP A 272 6.29 -18.58 1.58
N LEU A 273 5.32 -19.11 2.33
CA LEU A 273 4.98 -20.54 2.30
C LEU A 273 3.94 -20.84 1.21
N VAL A 274 3.18 -19.82 0.78
CA VAL A 274 2.17 -19.91 -0.29
C VAL A 274 2.28 -18.79 -1.33
N SER A 275 1.90 -19.10 -2.59
CA SER A 275 1.75 -18.10 -3.65
C SER A 275 0.43 -17.33 -3.49
N LYS A 276 0.45 -16.02 -3.72
CA LYS A 276 -0.69 -15.13 -3.45
C LYS A 276 -1.12 -14.49 -4.76
N SER A 277 -2.22 -14.97 -5.32
CA SER A 277 -2.75 -14.58 -6.64
C SER A 277 -4.28 -14.60 -6.59
N ILE A 278 -4.92 -13.61 -7.20
CA ILE A 278 -6.38 -13.48 -7.24
C ILE A 278 -6.81 -12.76 -8.52
N ALA A 279 -7.99 -13.09 -9.04
CA ALA A 279 -8.69 -12.24 -9.99
C ALA A 279 -10.18 -12.21 -9.71
N VAL A 280 -10.82 -11.10 -10.07
CA VAL A 280 -12.26 -10.89 -9.95
C VAL A 280 -12.80 -10.25 -11.23
N GLN A 281 -14.08 -10.48 -11.51
CA GLN A 281 -14.86 -9.80 -12.55
C GLN A 281 -16.01 -9.02 -11.91
N ILE A 282 -16.26 -7.82 -12.43
CA ILE A 282 -17.37 -6.93 -12.07
C ILE A 282 -18.02 -6.39 -13.34
N GLU A 283 -19.35 -6.20 -13.34
CA GLU A 283 -20.04 -5.50 -14.43
C GLU A 283 -20.05 -3.99 -14.16
N ILE A 284 -19.44 -3.21 -15.06
CA ILE A 284 -19.39 -1.74 -14.99
C ILE A 284 -19.95 -1.21 -16.31
N GLY A 285 -20.99 -0.36 -16.25
CA GLY A 285 -21.65 0.15 -17.47
C GLY A 285 -22.23 -0.93 -18.40
N GLY A 286 -22.47 -2.15 -17.89
CA GLY A 286 -22.86 -3.31 -18.70
C GLY A 286 -21.72 -3.99 -19.45
N VAL A 287 -20.46 -3.67 -19.11
CA VAL A 287 -19.24 -4.30 -19.64
C VAL A 287 -18.57 -5.13 -18.54
N PRO A 288 -18.19 -6.39 -18.81
CA PRO A 288 -17.43 -7.20 -17.87
C PRO A 288 -15.99 -6.69 -17.77
N ILE A 289 -15.65 -6.11 -16.63
CA ILE A 289 -14.30 -5.65 -16.26
C ILE A 289 -13.64 -6.68 -15.37
N LYS A 290 -12.36 -6.94 -15.60
CA LYS A 290 -11.57 -7.81 -14.74
C LYS A 290 -10.49 -7.03 -14.01
N ILE A 291 -10.24 -7.42 -12.76
CA ILE A 291 -9.09 -6.97 -11.98
C ILE A 291 -8.35 -8.20 -11.49
N GLY A 292 -7.09 -8.30 -11.89
CA GLY A 292 -6.16 -9.37 -11.57
C GLY A 292 -5.06 -8.86 -10.66
N GLY A 293 -4.48 -9.73 -9.83
CA GLY A 293 -3.40 -9.36 -8.94
C GLY A 293 -2.58 -10.53 -8.43
N MET A 294 -1.29 -10.29 -8.22
CA MET A 294 -0.41 -11.16 -7.45
C MET A 294 0.42 -10.35 -6.47
N ALA A 295 0.77 -10.94 -5.34
CA ALA A 295 1.63 -10.33 -4.35
C ALA A 295 2.56 -11.35 -3.68
N LYS A 296 3.56 -10.84 -2.97
CA LYS A 296 4.44 -11.61 -2.08
C LYS A 296 4.79 -10.79 -0.84
N GLY A 297 5.19 -11.47 0.22
CA GLY A 297 5.43 -10.90 1.54
C GLY A 297 5.03 -11.93 2.62
N SER A 298 5.81 -11.97 3.69
CA SER A 298 5.62 -12.85 4.85
C SER A 298 6.41 -12.33 6.06
N GLY A 299 7.68 -11.98 5.87
CA GLY A 299 8.50 -11.24 6.83
C GLY A 299 8.82 -9.81 6.37
N MET A 300 9.29 -8.99 7.31
CA MET A 300 9.63 -7.57 7.21
C MET A 300 8.43 -6.70 6.78
N ILE A 301 7.26 -6.88 7.41
CA ILE A 301 5.98 -6.26 7.03
C ILE A 301 5.55 -5.22 8.07
N HIS A 302 5.38 -3.95 7.64
CA HIS A 302 4.86 -2.84 8.48
C HIS A 302 4.11 -1.77 7.66
N PRO A 303 3.09 -1.07 8.21
CA PRO A 303 2.41 0.05 7.56
C PRO A 303 3.33 1.17 7.07
N ASN A 304 2.78 2.02 6.19
CA ASN A 304 3.53 3.00 5.39
C ASN A 304 4.47 2.33 4.37
N MET A 305 3.97 1.23 3.82
CA MET A 305 4.60 0.22 2.97
C MET A 305 5.55 -0.75 3.70
N ALA A 306 5.27 -2.03 3.47
CA ALA A 306 5.74 -3.25 4.12
C ALA A 306 6.45 -4.14 3.10
N THR A 307 7.42 -5.02 3.44
CA THR A 307 8.20 -5.91 2.50
C THR A 307 7.35 -6.76 1.57
N MET A 308 6.84 -6.09 0.54
CA MET A 308 5.87 -6.63 -0.37
C MET A 308 6.16 -6.13 -1.78
N LEU A 309 6.05 -7.07 -2.72
CA LEU A 309 5.95 -6.76 -4.14
C LEU A 309 4.56 -7.15 -4.60
N GLY A 310 3.92 -6.26 -5.34
CA GLY A 310 2.57 -6.43 -5.86
C GLY A 310 2.51 -5.99 -7.31
N VAL A 311 1.80 -6.76 -8.12
CA VAL A 311 1.46 -6.42 -9.50
C VAL A 311 -0.03 -6.62 -9.67
N LEU A 312 -0.73 -5.57 -10.08
CA LEU A 312 -2.17 -5.56 -10.37
C LEU A 312 -2.39 -5.24 -11.85
N THR A 313 -3.43 -5.84 -12.43
CA THR A 313 -3.81 -5.67 -13.83
C THR A 313 -5.32 -5.43 -13.94
N THR A 314 -5.75 -4.60 -14.88
CA THR A 314 -7.16 -4.46 -15.25
C THR A 314 -7.32 -4.13 -16.73
N ASP A 315 -8.44 -4.52 -17.33
CA ASP A 315 -8.79 -4.14 -18.69
C ASP A 315 -9.71 -2.90 -18.77
N ALA A 316 -10.01 -2.25 -17.65
CA ALA A 316 -10.69 -0.96 -17.63
C ALA A 316 -9.89 0.15 -18.35
N GLN A 317 -10.60 1.06 -19.03
CA GLN A 317 -10.03 2.26 -19.64
C GLN A 317 -10.18 3.44 -18.66
N VAL A 318 -9.06 3.94 -18.13
CA VAL A 318 -9.03 4.92 -17.03
C VAL A 318 -7.92 5.95 -17.23
N ARG A 319 -8.20 7.21 -16.92
CA ARG A 319 -7.22 8.31 -17.06
C ARG A 319 -6.10 8.19 -16.02
N SER A 320 -4.87 8.55 -16.41
CA SER A 320 -3.65 8.30 -15.60
C SER A 320 -3.63 8.94 -14.20
N ASP A 321 -4.24 10.10 -14.04
CA ASP A 321 -4.41 10.79 -12.76
C ASP A 321 -5.44 10.07 -11.87
N VAL A 322 -6.57 9.69 -12.46
CA VAL A 322 -7.63 8.92 -11.78
C VAL A 322 -7.10 7.56 -11.31
N TRP A 323 -6.39 6.84 -12.19
CA TRP A 323 -5.81 5.54 -11.84
C TRP A 323 -4.77 5.64 -10.72
N ARG A 324 -3.93 6.68 -10.74
CA ARG A 324 -2.91 6.93 -9.70
C ARG A 324 -3.54 7.16 -8.34
N GLU A 325 -4.60 7.95 -8.28
CA GLU A 325 -5.32 8.25 -7.04
C GLU A 325 -6.16 7.05 -6.55
N MET A 326 -6.72 6.25 -7.46
CA MET A 326 -7.38 4.98 -7.13
C MET A 326 -6.42 4.01 -6.45
N VAL A 327 -5.26 3.79 -7.08
CA VAL A 327 -4.22 2.88 -6.56
C VAL A 327 -3.65 3.39 -5.24
N ARG A 328 -3.43 4.70 -5.08
CA ARG A 328 -3.04 5.32 -3.80
C ARG A 328 -4.07 5.02 -2.70
N THR A 329 -5.35 5.15 -3.02
CA THR A 329 -6.46 4.88 -2.09
C THR A 329 -6.53 3.40 -1.71
N SER A 330 -6.46 2.49 -2.70
CA SER A 330 -6.49 1.04 -2.45
C SER A 330 -5.30 0.58 -1.62
N VAL A 331 -4.08 1.02 -1.93
CA VAL A 331 -2.87 0.71 -1.12
C VAL A 331 -3.04 1.22 0.32
N SER A 332 -3.56 2.43 0.49
CA SER A 332 -3.85 3.00 1.82
C SER A 332 -4.87 2.18 2.62
N ARG A 333 -5.80 1.48 1.95
CA ARG A 333 -6.88 0.67 2.54
C ARG A 333 -6.54 -0.83 2.63
N SER A 334 -5.34 -1.25 2.24
CA SER A 334 -4.96 -2.67 2.15
C SER A 334 -3.53 -2.92 2.65
N PHE A 335 -2.52 -2.80 1.79
CA PHE A 335 -1.13 -3.10 2.12
C PHE A 335 -0.55 -2.17 3.20
N ASN A 336 -1.05 -0.93 3.33
CA ASN A 336 -0.70 -0.03 4.43
C ASN A 336 -1.51 -0.29 5.73
N GLN A 337 -2.33 -1.33 5.78
CA GLN A 337 -3.13 -1.73 6.96
C GLN A 337 -2.66 -3.07 7.56
N ILE A 338 -1.55 -3.63 7.09
CA ILE A 338 -0.98 -4.90 7.59
C ILE A 338 0.41 -4.70 8.22
N THR A 339 0.71 -5.52 9.23
CA THR A 339 2.01 -5.64 9.89
C THR A 339 2.23 -7.11 10.23
N VAL A 340 3.48 -7.58 10.25
CA VAL A 340 3.84 -8.90 10.79
C VAL A 340 4.85 -8.73 11.93
N ASP A 341 6.02 -8.16 11.64
CA ASP A 341 7.14 -8.02 12.59
C ASP A 341 7.51 -6.56 12.89
N GLY A 342 7.07 -5.60 12.05
CA GLY A 342 7.22 -4.17 12.32
C GLY A 342 8.34 -3.48 11.54
N ASP A 343 9.06 -4.21 10.68
CA ASP A 343 10.13 -3.63 9.86
C ASP A 343 9.60 -3.14 8.49
N THR A 344 9.94 -1.89 8.13
CA THR A 344 9.61 -1.29 6.81
C THR A 344 10.71 -1.57 5.80
N SER A 345 10.37 -2.10 4.62
CA SER A 345 11.36 -2.55 3.64
C SER A 345 12.11 -1.43 2.93
N THR A 346 13.25 -1.81 2.35
CA THR A 346 13.93 -1.06 1.30
C THR A 346 13.28 -1.21 -0.09
N ASN A 347 12.37 -2.18 -0.29
CA ASN A 347 11.98 -2.66 -1.62
C ASN A 347 10.52 -2.48 -2.03
N ASP A 348 9.67 -1.89 -1.17
CA ASP A 348 8.23 -2.02 -1.34
C ASP A 348 7.72 -1.36 -2.59
N CYS A 349 6.91 -2.11 -3.32
CA CYS A 349 6.47 -1.72 -4.63
C CYS A 349 5.14 -2.40 -4.99
N VAL A 350 4.09 -1.60 -5.16
CA VAL A 350 2.85 -1.98 -5.81
C VAL A 350 2.86 -1.31 -7.17
N ILE A 351 2.83 -2.09 -8.26
CA ILE A 351 2.59 -1.58 -9.62
C ILE A 351 1.20 -2.03 -10.08
N ALA A 352 0.42 -1.12 -10.65
CA ALA A 352 -0.91 -1.41 -11.15
C ALA A 352 -1.06 -0.89 -12.59
N MET A 353 -1.43 -1.77 -13.51
CA MET A 353 -1.51 -1.50 -14.96
C MET A 353 -2.94 -1.68 -15.47
N ALA A 354 -3.42 -0.73 -16.29
CA ALA A 354 -4.74 -0.74 -16.90
C ALA A 354 -4.62 -0.72 -18.44
N SER A 355 -5.05 -1.80 -19.12
CA SER A 355 -4.86 -1.94 -20.58
C SER A 355 -5.91 -1.24 -21.44
N GLY A 356 -7.07 -0.89 -20.89
CA GLY A 356 -8.19 -0.31 -21.65
C GLY A 356 -8.94 -1.28 -22.58
N LEU A 357 -8.54 -2.56 -22.66
CA LEU A 357 -9.07 -3.49 -23.66
C LEU A 357 -10.43 -4.13 -23.31
N SER A 358 -11.09 -3.71 -22.23
CA SER A 358 -12.42 -4.21 -21.84
C SER A 358 -13.49 -3.86 -22.87
N GLY A 359 -13.41 -2.65 -23.46
CA GLY A 359 -14.47 -2.03 -24.26
C GLY A 359 -15.32 -1.02 -23.47
N LEU A 360 -14.95 -0.72 -22.22
CA LEU A 360 -15.59 0.32 -21.41
C LEU A 360 -15.18 1.73 -21.86
N SER A 361 -16.12 2.68 -21.82
CA SER A 361 -15.86 4.10 -22.00
C SER A 361 -14.86 4.66 -20.97
N ASP A 362 -14.07 5.66 -21.37
CA ASP A 362 -13.06 6.31 -20.52
C ASP A 362 -13.59 6.75 -19.14
N ILE A 363 -13.00 6.20 -18.09
CA ILE A 363 -13.17 6.71 -16.73
C ILE A 363 -12.28 7.95 -16.56
N LEU A 364 -12.92 9.13 -16.69
CA LEU A 364 -12.26 10.44 -16.69
C LEU A 364 -12.31 11.19 -15.34
N THR A 365 -13.13 10.78 -14.37
CA THR A 365 -13.25 11.44 -13.06
C THR A 365 -13.48 10.42 -11.95
N HIS A 366 -13.20 10.78 -10.70
CA HIS A 366 -13.51 9.93 -9.53
C HIS A 366 -15.00 9.92 -9.17
N ASP A 367 -15.73 10.95 -9.58
CA ASP A 367 -17.12 11.16 -9.17
C ASP A 367 -18.12 10.28 -9.96
N SER A 368 -17.67 9.63 -11.05
CA SER A 368 -18.51 8.74 -11.84
C SER A 368 -18.83 7.43 -11.10
N ALA A 369 -19.98 6.83 -11.41
CA ALA A 369 -20.39 5.57 -10.81
C ALA A 369 -19.42 4.44 -11.19
N GLU A 370 -18.92 4.47 -12.43
CA GLU A 370 -17.94 3.55 -12.98
C GLU A 370 -16.60 3.62 -12.23
N ALA A 371 -16.16 4.83 -11.86
CA ALA A 371 -14.97 5.01 -11.04
C ALA A 371 -15.15 4.43 -9.63
N GLN A 372 -16.30 4.65 -9.01
CA GLN A 372 -16.59 4.12 -7.67
C GLN A 372 -16.67 2.58 -7.68
N GLN A 373 -17.26 1.98 -8.72
CA GLN A 373 -17.29 0.54 -8.93
C GLN A 373 -15.88 -0.04 -9.14
N LEU A 374 -15.06 0.59 -9.99
CA LEU A 374 -13.68 0.17 -10.24
C LEU A 374 -12.83 0.28 -8.96
N GLN A 375 -12.97 1.38 -8.20
CA GLN A 375 -12.30 1.60 -6.92
C GLN A 375 -12.65 0.51 -5.90
N ALA A 376 -13.93 0.20 -5.72
CA ALA A 376 -14.36 -0.81 -4.76
C ALA A 376 -13.83 -2.21 -5.11
N CYS A 377 -13.79 -2.53 -6.40
CA CYS A 377 -13.25 -3.80 -6.89
C CYS A 377 -11.70 -3.87 -6.74
N LEU A 378 -11.00 -2.75 -6.97
CA LEU A 378 -9.55 -2.65 -6.75
C LEU A 378 -9.19 -2.75 -5.25
N ASP A 379 -9.96 -2.09 -4.39
CA ASP A 379 -9.85 -2.20 -2.93
C ASP A 379 -10.02 -3.67 -2.49
N ALA A 380 -11.02 -4.38 -3.01
CA ALA A 380 -11.28 -5.78 -2.67
C ALA A 380 -10.12 -6.71 -3.04
N VAL A 381 -9.57 -6.57 -4.26
CA VAL A 381 -8.40 -7.35 -4.73
C VAL A 381 -7.17 -7.08 -3.86
N MET A 382 -6.85 -5.82 -3.61
CA MET A 382 -5.67 -5.49 -2.78
C MET A 382 -5.87 -5.89 -1.31
N GLN A 383 -7.07 -5.76 -0.75
CA GLN A 383 -7.38 -6.24 0.61
C GLN A 383 -7.24 -7.76 0.73
N GLY A 384 -7.74 -8.53 -0.24
CA GLY A 384 -7.57 -9.98 -0.26
C GLY A 384 -6.09 -10.39 -0.29
N LEU A 385 -5.28 -9.74 -1.13
CA LEU A 385 -3.83 -9.97 -1.18
C LEU A 385 -3.12 -9.53 0.11
N ALA A 386 -3.50 -8.40 0.71
CA ALA A 386 -2.92 -7.93 1.97
C ALA A 386 -3.24 -8.88 3.14
N LYS A 387 -4.50 -9.34 3.27
CA LYS A 387 -4.88 -10.37 4.25
C LYS A 387 -4.12 -11.68 4.04
N SER A 388 -3.86 -12.06 2.79
CA SER A 388 -3.05 -13.23 2.45
C SER A 388 -1.57 -13.09 2.85
N ILE A 389 -0.99 -11.88 2.77
CA ILE A 389 0.35 -11.59 3.29
C ILE A 389 0.38 -11.73 4.81
N ALA A 390 -0.57 -11.12 5.53
CA ALA A 390 -0.61 -11.21 6.99
C ALA A 390 -0.89 -12.64 7.49
N TRP A 391 -1.73 -13.41 6.78
CA TRP A 391 -2.01 -14.82 7.10
C TRP A 391 -0.82 -15.75 6.85
N ASP A 392 0.00 -15.46 5.83
CA ASP A 392 1.26 -16.17 5.55
C ASP A 392 2.47 -15.50 6.23
N GLY A 393 2.24 -14.77 7.32
CA GLY A 393 3.29 -14.11 8.09
C GLY A 393 4.36 -15.11 8.57
N GLU A 394 5.62 -14.67 8.63
CA GLU A 394 6.71 -15.53 9.07
C GLU A 394 6.53 -15.92 10.54
N GLY A 395 6.35 -17.23 10.81
CA GLY A 395 5.97 -17.75 12.12
C GLY A 395 4.48 -17.68 12.46
N ALA A 396 3.63 -17.09 11.61
CA ALA A 396 2.21 -16.88 11.92
C ALA A 396 1.37 -18.18 11.91
N THR A 397 0.57 -18.33 12.98
CA THR A 397 -0.38 -19.44 13.19
C THR A 397 -1.84 -19.02 13.01
N CYS A 398 -2.14 -17.72 13.10
CA CYS A 398 -3.47 -17.16 12.86
C CYS A 398 -3.38 -15.77 12.22
N LEU A 399 -4.45 -15.37 11.52
CA LEU A 399 -4.68 -13.98 11.12
C LEU A 399 -5.59 -13.29 12.13
N ILE A 400 -5.16 -12.14 12.64
CA ILE A 400 -5.93 -11.26 13.53
C ILE A 400 -6.42 -10.05 12.73
N GLU A 401 -7.74 -9.86 12.65
CA GLU A 401 -8.34 -8.68 12.02
C GLU A 401 -9.02 -7.79 13.07
N VAL A 402 -8.54 -6.54 13.20
CA VAL A 402 -9.08 -5.54 14.13
C VAL A 402 -10.06 -4.62 13.39
N LYS A 403 -11.37 -4.82 13.59
CA LYS A 403 -12.40 -3.94 13.03
C LYS A 403 -12.76 -2.85 14.04
N TRP A 404 -12.44 -1.61 13.70
CA TRP A 404 -12.73 -0.45 14.53
C TRP A 404 -14.04 0.24 14.13
N ILE A 405 -14.88 0.58 15.11
CA ILE A 405 -16.25 1.07 14.92
C ILE A 405 -16.56 2.19 15.93
N SER A 406 -15.94 3.40 15.82
CA SER A 406 -16.52 4.69 16.29
C SER A 406 -15.56 5.90 16.36
N GLY A 407 -15.64 6.82 15.38
CA GLY A 407 -15.42 8.28 15.48
C GLY A 407 -14.11 8.93 16.01
N ILE A 408 -13.27 8.29 16.85
CA ILE A 408 -12.16 8.96 17.55
C ILE A 408 -10.78 8.60 16.95
N ILE A 409 -10.30 9.50 16.08
CA ILE A 409 -9.04 9.42 15.31
C ILE A 409 -7.78 9.19 16.17
N LEU A 410 -7.81 9.52 17.47
CA LEU A 410 -6.65 9.41 18.35
C LEU A 410 -6.24 7.97 18.70
N LEU A 411 -7.13 6.97 18.52
CA LEU A 411 -6.87 5.59 18.97
C LEU A 411 -6.00 4.76 18.02
N THR A 412 -5.87 5.12 16.74
CA THR A 412 -5.11 4.32 15.75
C THR A 412 -3.63 4.22 16.15
N LEU A 413 -3.04 5.34 16.60
CA LEU A 413 -1.68 5.38 17.15
C LEU A 413 -1.54 4.51 18.41
N CYS A 414 -2.52 4.52 19.30
CA CYS A 414 -2.51 3.70 20.51
C CYS A 414 -2.53 2.20 20.21
N ILE A 415 -3.30 1.73 19.22
CA ILE A 415 -3.40 0.29 18.92
C ILE A 415 -2.12 -0.25 18.28
N PHE A 416 -1.52 0.47 17.32
CA PHE A 416 -0.20 0.09 16.79
C PHE A 416 0.86 0.08 17.90
N CYS A 417 0.88 1.09 18.77
CA CYS A 417 1.73 1.08 19.96
C CYS A 417 1.44 -0.12 20.87
N ILE A 418 0.19 -0.46 21.18
CA ILE A 418 -0.18 -1.57 22.06
C ILE A 418 0.28 -2.93 21.49
N ILE A 419 0.09 -3.16 20.19
CA ILE A 419 0.51 -4.39 19.51
C ILE A 419 2.05 -4.51 19.52
N SER A 420 2.77 -3.42 19.23
CA SER A 420 4.23 -3.42 19.19
C SER A 420 4.92 -3.37 20.57
N LEU A 421 4.33 -2.70 21.58
CA LEU A 421 4.95 -2.50 22.91
C LEU A 421 4.74 -3.66 23.89
N LEU A 422 3.64 -4.42 23.76
CA LEU A 422 3.28 -5.42 24.76
C LEU A 422 3.83 -6.83 24.49
N GLY A 423 4.44 -7.07 23.32
CA GLY A 423 5.04 -8.38 22.99
C GLY A 423 4.05 -9.56 23.01
N VAL A 424 2.75 -9.30 22.83
CA VAL A 424 1.65 -10.28 23.04
C VAL A 424 1.60 -11.39 21.98
N TRP A 425 2.49 -11.35 20.99
CA TRP A 425 2.57 -12.31 19.88
C TRP A 425 2.61 -13.77 20.37
N ASP A 426 3.41 -14.07 21.39
CA ASP A 426 3.55 -15.42 21.95
C ASP A 426 2.28 -15.93 22.67
N THR A 427 1.33 -15.05 22.99
CA THR A 427 0.11 -15.42 23.74
C THR A 427 -1.09 -15.67 22.82
N PHE A 428 -1.13 -15.08 21.62
CA PHE A 428 -2.21 -15.28 20.65
C PHE A 428 -2.00 -16.54 19.79
N SER A 429 -1.85 -17.69 20.45
CA SER A 429 -2.13 -18.98 19.82
C SER A 429 -3.65 -19.25 19.83
N CYS A 430 -4.16 -20.08 18.91
CA CYS A 430 -5.59 -20.36 18.68
C CYS A 430 -6.33 -21.11 19.83
N GLU A 431 -5.87 -21.00 21.07
CA GLU A 431 -6.41 -21.69 22.25
C GLU A 431 -7.03 -20.75 23.30
N ASN A 432 -6.98 -19.41 23.10
CA ASN A 432 -7.56 -18.43 24.04
C ASN A 432 -8.46 -17.40 23.33
N ASP A 433 -9.77 -17.67 23.28
CA ASP A 433 -10.77 -16.80 22.65
C ASP A 433 -11.13 -15.51 23.43
N ASP A 434 -10.59 -15.31 24.64
CA ASP A 434 -11.05 -14.25 25.55
C ASP A 434 -9.93 -13.41 26.18
N LEU A 435 -9.79 -12.18 25.66
CA LEU A 435 -8.95 -11.11 26.21
C LEU A 435 -9.29 -10.75 27.67
N GLY A 436 -10.57 -10.83 28.06
CA GLY A 436 -11.01 -10.55 29.43
C GLY A 436 -10.44 -11.55 30.43
N LEU A 437 -10.45 -12.84 30.07
CA LEU A 437 -9.82 -13.91 30.84
C LEU A 437 -8.29 -13.80 30.89
N TYR A 438 -7.62 -13.34 29.82
CA TYR A 438 -6.17 -13.10 29.85
C TYR A 438 -5.78 -12.00 30.84
N PHE A 439 -6.48 -10.86 30.82
CA PHE A 439 -6.23 -9.75 31.74
C PHE A 439 -6.55 -10.10 33.20
N GLN A 440 -7.54 -10.95 33.46
CA GLN A 440 -7.80 -11.48 34.80
C GLN A 440 -6.77 -12.52 35.27
N LYS A 441 -6.38 -13.48 34.42
CA LYS A 441 -5.49 -14.60 34.82
C LYS A 441 -4.06 -14.17 35.12
N ASN A 442 -3.50 -13.21 34.37
CA ASN A 442 -2.08 -12.86 34.48
C ASN A 442 -1.76 -11.77 35.52
N ASN A 443 -2.78 -11.29 36.25
CA ASN A 443 -2.65 -10.38 37.39
C ASN A 443 -1.76 -9.14 37.10
N LEU A 444 -1.83 -8.63 35.85
CA LEU A 444 -1.07 -7.48 35.33
C LEU A 444 -1.63 -6.16 35.89
N SER A 445 -1.50 -6.00 37.21
CA SER A 445 -1.93 -4.82 37.97
C SER A 445 -1.30 -3.50 37.49
N HIS A 446 -0.17 -3.56 36.76
CA HIS A 446 0.42 -2.42 36.06
C HIS A 446 -0.47 -1.84 34.93
N LEU A 447 -1.46 -2.57 34.41
CA LEU A 447 -2.44 -2.01 33.48
C LEU A 447 -3.49 -1.12 34.16
N ALA A 448 -3.65 -1.17 35.49
CA ALA A 448 -4.38 -0.10 36.20
C ALA A 448 -3.62 1.23 36.07
N THR A 449 -2.27 1.19 36.08
CA THR A 449 -1.43 2.35 35.78
C THR A 449 -1.57 2.78 34.33
N VAL A 450 -1.57 1.88 33.36
CA VAL A 450 -1.74 2.24 31.92
C VAL A 450 -3.15 2.76 31.62
N SER A 451 -4.21 2.16 32.15
CA SER A 451 -5.57 2.67 32.03
C SER A 451 -5.75 4.03 32.72
N CYS A 452 -5.09 4.24 33.87
CA CYS A 452 -5.02 5.53 34.55
C CYS A 452 -4.18 6.56 33.76
N ILE A 453 -3.07 6.17 33.13
CA ILE A 453 -2.26 7.03 32.24
C ILE A 453 -3.08 7.42 31.00
N ILE A 454 -3.73 6.48 30.34
CA ILE A 454 -4.61 6.73 29.18
C ILE A 454 -5.78 7.63 29.59
N SER A 455 -6.43 7.36 30.72
CA SER A 455 -7.53 8.20 31.23
C SER A 455 -7.07 9.60 31.63
N LYS A 456 -5.90 9.73 32.28
CA LYS A 456 -5.30 11.03 32.61
C LYS A 456 -4.82 11.77 31.37
N PHE A 457 -4.30 11.07 30.36
CA PHE A 457 -3.89 11.64 29.08
C PHE A 457 -5.10 12.14 28.29
N ILE A 458 -6.16 11.34 28.17
CA ILE A 458 -7.44 11.76 27.58
C ILE A 458 -8.02 12.97 28.33
N SER A 459 -8.01 12.97 29.66
CA SER A 459 -8.50 14.08 30.47
C SER A 459 -7.62 15.35 30.34
N TYR A 460 -6.30 15.21 30.31
CA TYR A 460 -5.35 16.30 30.10
C TYR A 460 -5.47 16.91 28.69
N ILE A 461 -5.56 16.07 27.65
CA ILE A 461 -5.78 16.49 26.26
C ILE A 461 -7.14 17.22 26.15
N SER A 462 -8.21 16.65 26.72
CA SER A 462 -9.55 17.27 26.71
C SER A 462 -9.58 18.62 27.44
N SER A 463 -8.84 18.75 28.54
CA SER A 463 -8.76 20.00 29.32
C SER A 463 -7.94 21.09 28.61
N ASN A 464 -6.88 20.73 27.87
CA ASN A 464 -5.99 21.70 27.22
C ASN A 464 -6.40 22.09 25.78
N ILE A 465 -7.09 21.19 25.05
CA ILE A 465 -7.71 21.53 23.75
C ILE A 465 -8.82 22.57 23.92
N ALA A 466 -9.52 22.57 25.07
CA ALA A 466 -10.51 23.59 25.40
C ALA A 466 -9.95 25.01 25.61
N GLN A 467 -8.61 25.19 25.69
CA GLN A 467 -7.98 26.48 25.99
C GLN A 467 -6.93 26.96 24.98
N SER A 468 -6.46 26.14 24.02
CA SER A 468 -5.33 26.50 23.15
C SER A 468 -5.60 26.39 21.65
N SER A 469 -6.43 27.29 21.11
CA SER A 469 -6.67 27.41 19.66
C SER A 469 -5.49 27.98 18.83
N LYS A 470 -4.30 28.21 19.42
CA LYS A 470 -3.16 28.90 18.77
C LYS A 470 -1.72 28.52 19.25
N VAL A 471 -1.34 27.25 19.39
CA VAL A 471 0.10 26.85 19.42
C VAL A 471 0.30 25.46 18.78
N PRO A 472 1.28 25.25 17.88
CA PRO A 472 1.63 23.92 17.40
C PRO A 472 2.47 23.13 18.42
N PHE A 473 2.08 21.88 18.69
CA PHE A 473 2.82 20.97 19.58
C PHE A 473 4.11 20.48 18.89
N SER A 474 5.28 20.60 19.55
CA SER A 474 6.56 20.15 18.99
C SER A 474 7.02 18.81 19.58
N TYR A 475 7.67 18.00 18.74
CA TYR A 475 8.10 16.63 19.06
C TYR A 475 9.04 16.56 20.28
N ALA A 476 9.85 17.60 20.50
CA ALA A 476 10.77 17.70 21.63
C ALA A 476 10.05 17.81 22.99
N GLY A 477 8.84 18.39 23.03
CA GLY A 477 8.01 18.43 24.24
C GLY A 477 7.47 17.05 24.64
N TYR A 478 7.29 16.16 23.67
CA TYR A 478 6.76 14.81 23.88
C TYR A 478 7.80 13.89 24.54
N CYS A 479 9.05 13.91 24.06
CA CYS A 479 10.12 13.06 24.61
C CYS A 479 10.53 13.40 26.05
N ASN A 480 10.35 14.65 26.50
CA ASN A 480 10.65 15.05 27.89
C ASN A 480 9.53 14.72 28.88
N TRP A 481 8.37 14.25 28.43
CA TRP A 481 7.27 13.78 29.29
C TRP A 481 7.19 12.24 29.37
N CYS A 482 7.76 11.54 28.39
CA CYS A 482 7.90 10.07 28.42
C CYS A 482 9.12 9.56 29.21
N LYS A 483 9.99 10.45 29.68
CA LYS A 483 11.05 10.15 30.66
C LYS A 483 10.55 10.44 32.08
#